data_AF-T1F5T1-F1
#
_entry.id   AF-T1F5T1-F1
#
_cell.length_a   1.000
_cell.length_b   1.000
_cell.length_c   1.000
_cell.angle_alpha   90.00
_cell.angle_beta   90.00
_cell.angle_gamma   90.00
#
_symmetry.space_group_name_H-M   'P 1'
#
loop_
_entity.id
_entity.type
_entity.pdbx_description
1 polymer ?
#
loop_
_entity_poly.entity_id
_entity_poly.type
_entity_poly.pdbx_seq_one_letter_code
_entity_poly.pdbx_strand_id
1 'polypeptide(L)'
;MRTEIKSSPYCEDLTTDWSKFNMSEKFFQLLPMFTASYEASIAGLTDSEGHSGQVAEQQMILHYLAASPAVKTVCETGFNYGHSSFNFLTANPNLKVNSFDLGIHEYSKTMAKFLPEVLDVGGIDGKRLTVR
;
A
#
# COMPACT_ATOMS: atom_id res chain seq x y z
N MET A 1 -18.09 13.20 -1.70
CA MET A 1 -17.44 13.53 -2.98
C MET A 1 -16.45 12.42 -3.27
N ARG A 2 -16.72 11.52 -4.22
CA ARG A 2 -15.72 10.53 -4.66
C ARG A 2 -14.75 11.28 -5.57
N THR A 3 -13.50 11.41 -5.17
CA THR A 3 -12.43 11.90 -6.04
C THR A 3 -12.29 10.93 -7.21
N GLU A 4 -12.47 11.43 -8.42
CA GLU A 4 -12.23 10.66 -9.65
C GLU A 4 -10.74 10.33 -9.72
N ILE A 5 -10.40 9.06 -9.52
CA ILE A 5 -9.06 8.54 -9.77
C ILE A 5 -8.94 8.44 -11.30
N LYS A 6 -8.07 9.26 -11.89
CA LYS A 6 -7.78 9.16 -13.34
C LYS A 6 -7.04 7.85 -13.60
N SER A 7 -7.62 6.96 -14.40
CA SER A 7 -7.00 5.71 -14.82
C SER A 7 -5.76 5.97 -15.67
N SER A 8 -4.76 5.10 -15.55
CA SER A 8 -3.58 5.10 -16.43
C SER A 8 -3.92 4.32 -17.71
N PRO A 9 -3.58 4.83 -18.92
CA PRO A 9 -3.93 4.19 -20.19
C PRO A 9 -3.27 2.82 -20.41
N TYR A 10 -2.43 2.36 -19.50
CA TYR A 10 -1.71 1.09 -19.59
C TYR A 10 -2.30 -0.03 -18.72
N CYS A 11 -3.08 0.30 -17.69
CA CYS A 11 -3.55 -0.71 -16.74
C CYS A 11 -4.95 -1.24 -17.06
N GLU A 12 -5.73 -0.50 -17.83
CA GLU A 12 -7.07 -0.88 -18.29
C GLU A 12 -7.08 -2.06 -19.28
N ASP A 13 -5.97 -2.29 -19.98
CA ASP A 13 -5.80 -3.43 -20.91
C ASP A 13 -5.42 -4.75 -20.24
N LEU A 14 -5.17 -4.75 -18.92
CA LEU A 14 -4.74 -5.97 -18.20
C LEU A 14 -5.85 -7.02 -18.08
N THR A 15 -7.11 -6.59 -18.11
CA THR A 15 -8.28 -7.46 -18.08
C THR A 15 -9.50 -6.75 -18.62
N THR A 16 -10.40 -7.51 -19.26
CA THR A 16 -11.72 -7.02 -19.68
C THR A 16 -12.79 -7.23 -18.61
N ASP A 17 -12.48 -7.95 -17.53
CA ASP A 17 -13.38 -8.22 -16.40
C ASP A 17 -12.73 -7.80 -15.08
N TRP A 18 -13.20 -6.68 -14.54
CA TRP A 18 -12.73 -6.10 -13.28
C TRP A 18 -13.53 -6.58 -12.05
N SER A 19 -14.61 -7.34 -12.23
CA SER A 19 -15.52 -7.74 -11.14
C SER A 19 -14.85 -8.58 -10.05
N LYS A 20 -13.72 -9.21 -10.38
CA LYS A 20 -12.94 -10.06 -9.47
C LYS A 20 -11.96 -9.27 -8.59
N PHE A 21 -11.72 -8.01 -8.91
CA PHE A 21 -10.71 -7.18 -8.24
C PHE A 21 -11.39 -6.25 -7.24
N ASN A 22 -11.57 -6.76 -6.02
CA ASN A 22 -12.13 -6.00 -4.91
C ASN A 22 -11.06 -5.75 -3.84
N MET A 23 -11.12 -4.57 -3.23
CA MET A 23 -10.32 -4.27 -2.04
C MET A 23 -11.00 -4.85 -0.80
N SER A 24 -10.22 -5.31 0.17
CA SER A 24 -10.73 -5.85 1.42
C SER A 24 -11.42 -4.78 2.26
N GLU A 25 -12.37 -5.17 3.11
CA GLU A 25 -12.96 -4.26 4.09
C GLU A 25 -11.88 -3.63 4.98
N LYS A 26 -10.85 -4.41 5.31
CA LYS A 26 -9.72 -3.97 6.14
C LYS A 26 -8.92 -2.85 5.48
N PHE A 27 -8.75 -2.87 4.16
CA PHE A 27 -8.14 -1.77 3.40
C PHE A 27 -8.91 -0.47 3.64
N PHE A 28 -10.23 -0.47 3.43
CA PHE A 28 -11.05 0.73 3.60
C PHE A 28 -11.14 1.20 5.05
N GLN A 29 -11.16 0.27 6.01
CA GLN A 29 -11.14 0.61 7.44
C GLN A 29 -9.87 1.39 7.83
N LEU A 30 -8.71 1.01 7.29
CA LEU A 30 -7.42 1.61 7.67
C LEU A 30 -6.97 2.76 6.77
N LEU A 31 -7.57 2.89 5.59
CA LEU A 31 -7.20 3.92 4.62
C LEU A 31 -7.17 5.34 5.21
N PRO A 32 -8.14 5.81 6.03
CA PRO A 32 -8.08 7.15 6.60
C PRO A 32 -6.86 7.39 7.50
N MET A 33 -6.50 6.40 8.33
CA MET A 33 -5.33 6.49 9.20
C MET A 33 -4.04 6.45 8.40
N PHE A 34 -3.96 5.55 7.41
CA PHE A 34 -2.82 5.47 6.51
C PHE A 34 -2.63 6.80 5.75
N THR A 35 -3.70 7.40 5.22
CA THR A 35 -3.64 8.69 4.54
C THR A 35 -3.16 9.80 5.47
N ALA A 36 -3.65 9.87 6.71
CA ALA A 36 -3.18 10.86 7.68
C ALA A 36 -1.68 10.68 8.02
N SER A 37 -1.21 9.44 8.17
CA SER A 37 0.22 9.14 8.36
C SER A 37 1.06 9.55 7.15
N TYR A 38 0.57 9.29 5.95
CA TYR A 38 1.22 9.72 4.70
C TYR A 38 1.31 11.24 4.63
N GLU A 39 0.20 11.96 4.81
CA GLU A 39 0.15 13.43 4.80
C GLU A 39 1.11 14.04 5.83
N ALA A 40 1.15 13.47 7.04
CA ALA A 40 2.10 13.89 8.07
C ALA A 40 3.56 13.62 7.68
N SER A 41 3.84 12.52 6.97
CA SER A 41 5.20 12.16 6.54
C SER A 41 5.78 13.09 5.46
N ILE A 42 4.90 13.74 4.68
CA ILE A 42 5.29 14.65 3.59
C ILE A 42 5.06 16.13 3.94
N ALA A 43 4.59 16.43 5.14
CA ALA A 43 4.30 17.78 5.56
C ALA A 43 5.56 18.66 5.46
N GLY A 44 5.48 19.71 4.62
CA GLY A 44 6.59 20.64 4.38
C GLY A 44 7.59 20.22 3.31
N LEU A 45 7.38 19.09 2.62
CA LEU A 45 8.14 18.74 1.42
C LEU A 45 7.64 19.52 0.21
N THR A 46 8.56 19.96 -0.64
CA THR A 46 8.25 20.71 -1.87
C THR A 46 8.10 19.82 -3.10
N ASP A 47 8.68 18.62 -3.06
CA ASP A 47 8.65 17.64 -4.14
C ASP A 47 8.10 16.30 -3.63
N SER A 48 7.29 15.65 -4.47
CA SER A 48 6.68 14.35 -4.19
C SER A 48 6.96 13.40 -5.35
N GLU A 49 7.41 12.19 -5.01
CA GLU A 49 7.64 11.12 -5.97
C GLU A 49 6.34 10.37 -6.31
N GLY A 50 6.34 9.64 -7.43
CA GLY A 50 5.23 8.78 -7.81
C GLY A 50 5.11 7.54 -6.92
N HIS A 51 3.90 7.02 -6.73
CA HIS A 51 3.64 5.86 -5.89
C HIS A 51 2.46 5.00 -6.38
N SER A 52 2.45 3.73 -6.00
CA SER A 52 1.39 2.76 -6.38
C SER A 52 -0.01 3.14 -5.88
N GLY A 53 -0.09 4.07 -4.93
CA GLY A 53 -1.33 4.70 -4.47
C GLY A 53 -2.03 5.58 -5.51
N GLN A 54 -1.39 5.92 -6.63
CA GLN A 54 -1.92 6.85 -7.65
C GLN A 54 -2.68 6.15 -8.78
N VAL A 55 -2.51 4.84 -8.94
CA VAL A 55 -3.13 4.06 -10.03
C VAL A 55 -4.07 3.01 -9.44
N ALA A 56 -5.38 3.21 -9.57
CA ALA A 56 -6.39 2.34 -8.95
C ALA A 56 -6.28 0.89 -9.44
N GLU A 57 -6.09 0.69 -10.74
CA GLU A 57 -5.98 -0.61 -11.38
C GLU A 57 -4.77 -1.39 -10.84
N GLN A 58 -3.65 -0.70 -10.63
CA GLN A 58 -2.46 -1.29 -10.02
C GLN A 58 -2.76 -1.74 -8.58
N GLN A 59 -3.44 -0.92 -7.78
CA GLN A 59 -3.81 -1.30 -6.42
C GLN A 59 -4.71 -2.53 -6.41
N MET A 60 -5.74 -2.54 -7.24
CA MET A 60 -6.71 -3.62 -7.35
C MET A 60 -6.05 -4.96 -7.71
N ILE A 61 -5.15 -4.97 -8.69
CA ILE A 61 -4.43 -6.18 -9.10
C ILE A 61 -3.49 -6.65 -8.01
N LEU A 62 -2.68 -5.75 -7.43
CA LEU A 62 -1.77 -6.10 -6.34
C LEU A 62 -2.52 -6.65 -5.12
N HIS A 63 -3.67 -6.07 -4.79
CA HIS A 63 -4.53 -6.53 -3.71
C HIS A 63 -5.07 -7.93 -3.98
N TYR A 64 -5.62 -8.15 -5.18
CA TYR A 64 -6.16 -9.44 -5.60
C TYR A 64 -5.10 -10.54 -5.56
N LEU A 65 -3.90 -10.28 -6.08
CA LEU A 65 -2.79 -11.24 -6.05
C LEU A 65 -2.34 -11.57 -4.62
N ALA A 66 -2.21 -10.55 -3.77
CA ALA A 66 -1.80 -10.73 -2.38
C ALA A 66 -2.86 -11.42 -1.50
N ALA A 67 -4.15 -11.27 -1.83
CA ALA A 67 -5.27 -11.95 -1.16
C ALA A 67 -5.25 -13.48 -1.34
N SER A 68 -4.52 -13.99 -2.34
CA SER A 68 -4.39 -15.42 -2.56
C SER A 68 -3.79 -16.12 -1.33
N PRO A 69 -4.43 -17.17 -0.78
CA PRO A 69 -3.91 -17.89 0.38
C PRO A 69 -2.61 -18.63 0.08
N ALA A 70 -2.25 -18.82 -1.20
CA ALA A 70 -0.96 -19.37 -1.61
C ALA A 70 0.20 -18.39 -1.41
N VAL A 71 -0.07 -17.08 -1.42
CA VAL A 71 0.95 -16.04 -1.19
C VAL A 71 1.11 -15.84 0.31
N LYS A 72 2.27 -16.25 0.84
CA LYS A 72 2.61 -16.11 2.27
C LYS A 72 3.59 -14.98 2.52
N THR A 73 4.37 -14.60 1.52
CA THR A 73 5.43 -13.60 1.64
C THR A 73 5.57 -12.84 0.35
N VAL A 74 5.69 -11.52 0.46
CA VAL A 74 6.01 -10.61 -0.65
C VAL A 74 7.35 -9.97 -0.36
N CYS A 75 8.19 -9.87 -1.39
CA CYS A 75 9.37 -9.02 -1.39
C CYS A 75 9.11 -7.86 -2.35
N GLU A 76 9.34 -6.63 -1.91
CA GLU A 76 9.22 -5.44 -2.74
C GLU A 76 10.51 -4.62 -2.71
N THR A 77 10.81 -3.92 -3.81
CA THR A 77 11.90 -2.96 -3.91
C THR A 77 11.31 -1.57 -4.13
N GLY A 78 11.68 -0.62 -3.28
CA GLY A 78 11.08 0.71 -3.23
C GLY A 78 9.89 0.72 -2.27
N PHE A 79 10.15 0.84 -0.97
CA PHE A 79 9.12 1.09 0.03
C PHE A 79 8.43 2.43 -0.25
N ASN A 80 9.22 3.45 -0.58
CA ASN A 80 8.78 4.81 -0.83
C ASN A 80 7.88 5.30 0.32
N TYR A 81 6.61 5.62 0.07
CA TYR A 81 5.60 6.01 1.09
C TYR A 81 4.82 4.82 1.68
N GLY A 82 5.11 3.58 1.30
CA GLY A 82 4.50 2.37 1.87
C GLY A 82 3.14 1.96 1.29
N HIS A 83 2.69 2.55 0.18
CA HIS A 83 1.37 2.23 -0.41
C HIS A 83 1.23 0.77 -0.85
N SER A 84 2.25 0.18 -1.47
CA SER A 84 2.23 -1.23 -1.87
C SER A 84 2.23 -2.15 -0.65
N SER A 85 3.10 -1.90 0.32
CA SER A 85 3.12 -2.59 1.61
C SER A 85 1.77 -2.56 2.33
N PHE A 86 1.14 -1.38 2.45
CA PHE A 86 -0.19 -1.22 3.01
C PHE A 86 -1.23 -2.07 2.25
N ASN A 87 -1.18 -2.02 0.92
CA ASN A 87 -2.09 -2.77 0.07
C ASN A 87 -1.94 -4.29 0.25
N PHE A 88 -0.71 -4.81 0.26
CA PHE A 88 -0.44 -6.24 0.46
C PHE A 88 -0.90 -6.75 1.83
N LEU A 89 -0.60 -6.00 2.90
CA LEU A 89 -0.87 -6.43 4.27
C LEU A 89 -2.35 -6.34 4.65
N THR A 90 -3.10 -5.43 4.03
CA THR A 90 -4.56 -5.35 4.19
C THR A 90 -5.32 -6.36 3.32
N ALA A 91 -4.70 -6.87 2.25
CA ALA A 91 -5.28 -7.94 1.42
C ALA A 91 -5.30 -9.30 2.12
N ASN A 92 -4.28 -9.58 2.94
CA ASN A 92 -4.10 -10.91 3.54
C ASN A 92 -3.55 -10.82 4.97
N PRO A 93 -4.37 -11.15 6.00
CA PRO A 93 -3.96 -11.05 7.40
C PRO A 93 -2.89 -12.08 7.81
N ASN A 94 -2.48 -12.99 6.92
CA ASN A 94 -1.41 -13.95 7.17
C ASN A 94 -0.13 -13.69 6.35
N LEU A 95 -0.14 -12.67 5.49
CA LEU A 95 0.97 -12.32 4.62
C LEU A 95 2.03 -11.51 5.37
N LYS A 96 3.29 -11.71 5.00
CA LYS A 96 4.45 -10.92 5.42
C LYS A 96 5.04 -10.15 4.25
N VAL A 97 5.52 -8.94 4.50
CA VAL A 97 6.20 -8.10 3.50
C VAL A 97 7.62 -7.81 3.96
N ASN A 98 8.58 -8.11 3.09
CA ASN A 98 9.95 -7.62 3.19
C ASN A 98 10.13 -6.54 2.13
N SER A 99 10.26 -5.30 2.56
CA SER A 99 10.46 -4.15 1.71
C SER A 99 11.91 -3.67 1.81
N PHE A 100 12.51 -3.36 0.66
CA PHE A 100 13.87 -2.87 0.56
C PHE A 100 13.86 -1.47 -0.03
N ASP A 101 14.45 -0.51 0.65
CA ASP A 101 14.49 0.89 0.23
C ASP A 101 15.87 1.50 0.43
N LEU A 102 16.25 2.47 -0.38
CA LEU A 102 17.51 3.18 -0.19
C LEU A 102 17.47 4.07 1.07
N GLY A 103 16.28 4.43 1.53
CA GLY A 103 16.07 5.25 2.73
C GLY A 103 16.65 6.65 2.60
N ILE A 104 16.83 7.15 1.37
CA ILE A 104 17.41 8.49 1.12
C ILE A 104 16.43 9.60 1.47
N HIS A 105 15.13 9.31 1.44
CA HIS A 105 14.08 10.27 1.78
C HIS A 105 13.60 10.10 3.22
N GLU A 106 13.47 11.22 3.94
CA GLU A 106 12.99 11.22 5.33
C GLU A 106 11.54 10.73 5.47
N TYR A 107 10.71 10.97 4.45
CA TYR A 107 9.34 10.45 4.43
C TYR A 107 9.33 8.91 4.47
N SER A 108 10.30 8.23 3.82
CA SER A 108 10.36 6.77 3.79
C SER A 108 10.65 6.22 5.17
N LYS A 109 11.60 6.83 5.89
CA LYS A 109 11.93 6.48 7.27
C LYS A 109 10.76 6.74 8.22
N THR A 110 10.03 7.81 7.98
CA THR A 110 8.85 8.18 8.78
C THR A 110 7.70 7.19 8.56
N MET A 111 7.40 6.87 7.30
CA MET A 111 6.37 5.87 6.96
C MET A 111 6.75 4.46 7.40
N ALA A 112 8.04 4.10 7.43
CA ALA A 112 8.50 2.82 7.97
C ALA A 112 8.23 2.68 9.47
N LYS A 113 8.03 3.80 10.19
CA LYS A 113 7.61 3.83 11.60
C LYS A 113 6.09 3.84 11.72
N PHE A 114 5.40 4.68 10.95
CA PHE A 114 3.94 4.85 11.06
C PHE A 114 3.15 3.66 10.54
N LEU A 115 3.56 3.04 9.43
CA LEU A 115 2.76 1.98 8.81
C LEU A 115 2.56 0.77 9.75
N PRO A 116 3.57 0.24 10.47
CA PRO A 116 3.35 -0.78 11.49
C PRO A 116 2.29 -0.39 12.54
N GLU A 117 2.29 0.85 13.03
CA GLU A 117 1.33 1.33 14.04
C GLU A 117 -0.11 1.38 13.48
N VAL A 118 -0.27 1.84 12.23
CA VAL A 118 -1.57 1.83 11.53
C VAL A 118 -2.11 0.42 11.40
N LEU A 119 -1.24 -0.54 11.07
CA LEU A 119 -1.62 -1.95 10.94
C LEU A 119 -2.02 -2.54 12.30
N ASP A 120 -1.25 -2.27 13.35
CA ASP A 120 -1.52 -2.78 14.70
C ASP A 120 -2.88 -2.30 15.23
N VAL A 121 -3.24 -1.02 15.03
CA VAL A 121 -4.57 -0.49 15.38
C VAL A 121 -5.69 -1.24 14.62
N GLY A 122 -5.40 -1.67 13.39
CA GLY A 122 -6.32 -2.45 12.56
C GLY A 122 -6.44 -3.93 12.90
N GLY A 123 -5.70 -4.42 13.89
CA GLY A 123 -5.60 -5.84 14.23
C GLY A 123 -4.72 -6.64 13.27
N ILE A 124 -3.85 -5.97 12.51
CA ILE A 124 -2.83 -6.59 11.64
C ILE A 124 -1.49 -6.45 12.35
N ASP A 125 -0.87 -7.56 12.79
CA ASP A 125 0.47 -7.50 13.41
C ASP A 125 1.47 -6.72 12.53
N GLY A 126 1.87 -5.54 12.99
CA GLY A 126 2.76 -4.60 12.29
C GLY A 126 4.16 -5.16 12.09
N LYS A 127 4.58 -6.16 12.89
CA LYS A 127 5.87 -6.86 12.72
C LYS A 127 5.92 -7.71 11.45
N ARG A 128 4.79 -7.88 10.75
CA ARG A 128 4.73 -8.53 9.44
C ARG A 128 5.27 -7.66 8.32
N LEU A 129 5.44 -6.36 8.55
CA LEU A 129 6.22 -5.49 7.70
C LEU A 129 7.66 -5.42 8.22
N THR A 130 8.61 -5.69 7.35
CA THR A 130 10.03 -5.38 7.59
C THR A 130 10.50 -4.47 6.47
N VAL A 131 10.98 -3.27 6.82
CA VAL A 131 11.62 -2.33 5.88
C VAL A 131 13.11 -2.33 6.15
N ARG A 132 13.93 -2.52 5.11
CA ARG A 132 15.40 -2.60 5.19
C ARG A 132 16.06 -1.63 4.25
#